data_AF-A0A5C1WNI0-F1
#
_entry.id   AF-A0A5C1WNI0-F1
#
_cell.length_a   1.000
_cell.length_b   1.000
_cell.length_c   1.000
_cell.angle_alpha   90.00
_cell.angle_beta   90.00
_cell.angle_gamma   90.00
#
_symmetry.space_group_name_H-M   'P 1'
#
loop_
_entity.id
_entity.type
_entity.pdbx_description
1 polymer ?
#
loop_
_entity_poly.entity_id
_entity_poly.type
_entity_poly.pdbx_seq_one_letter_code
_entity_poly.pdbx_strand_id
1 'polypeptide(L)'
;MTLILATRKHELAGDSGPQERADMAYFLDLDLQILGAEAARFDAYEAAVRREYAHVPEAAWRIGRAAVLQRFTARPRLYFSDLFAERLEERARANLARSLAKLTEGEPPQASV
;
A
#
# COMPACT_ATOMS: atom_id res chain seq x y z
N MET A 1 21.51 9.96 -3.43
CA MET A 1 21.06 8.93 -2.44
C MET A 1 19.63 9.17 -1.91
N THR A 2 18.89 10.16 -2.44
CA THR A 2 17.61 10.62 -1.86
C THR A 2 16.42 9.70 -2.16
N LEU A 3 16.36 9.09 -3.35
CA LEU A 3 15.24 8.22 -3.74
C LEU A 3 15.15 6.93 -2.92
N ILE A 4 16.28 6.32 -2.56
CA ILE A 4 16.31 5.10 -1.73
C ILE A 4 15.79 5.40 -0.31
N LEU A 5 16.05 6.59 0.22
CA LEU A 5 15.55 6.98 1.55
C LEU A 5 14.05 7.29 1.52
N ALA A 6 13.55 7.84 0.41
CA ALA A 6 12.15 8.17 0.22
C ALA A 6 11.23 6.93 0.25
N THR A 7 11.68 5.77 -0.24
CA THR A 7 10.88 4.52 -0.22
C THR A 7 10.70 3.92 1.17
N ARG A 8 11.52 4.32 2.16
CA ARG A 8 11.42 3.78 3.53
C ARG A 8 10.08 4.14 4.19
N LYS A 9 9.59 5.35 3.94
CA LYS A 9 8.35 5.87 4.50
C LYS A 9 7.32 6.26 3.44
N HIS A 10 7.73 6.29 2.17
CA HIS A 10 6.96 6.86 1.08
C HIS A 10 6.58 8.30 1.41
N GLU A 11 7.59 9.13 1.65
CA GLU A 11 7.47 10.55 1.99
C GLU A 11 8.42 11.35 1.09
N LEU A 12 8.01 12.56 0.69
CA LEU A 12 8.86 13.47 -0.06
C LEU A 12 9.95 14.03 0.87
N ALA A 13 11.22 13.96 0.44
CA ALA A 13 12.32 14.64 1.09
C ALA A 13 12.15 16.18 1.01
N GLY A 14 12.23 16.86 2.16
CA GLY A 14 11.89 18.29 2.29
C GLY A 14 12.94 19.26 1.73
N ASP A 15 14.18 18.83 1.53
CA ASP A 15 15.33 19.63 1.10
C ASP A 15 15.59 19.60 -0.42
N SER A 16 14.85 18.78 -1.17
CA SER A 16 15.02 18.63 -2.63
C SER A 16 14.63 19.87 -3.44
N GLY A 17 15.19 20.03 -4.64
CA GLY A 17 14.75 21.07 -5.58
C GLY A 17 13.33 20.82 -6.13
N PRO A 18 12.65 21.81 -6.76
CA PRO A 18 11.30 21.61 -7.31
C PRO A 18 11.19 20.45 -8.30
N GLN A 19 12.15 20.30 -9.22
CA GLN A 19 12.16 19.19 -10.19
C GLN A 19 12.37 17.83 -9.51
N GLU A 20 13.33 17.74 -8.59
CA GLU A 20 13.61 16.50 -7.85
C GLU A 20 12.40 16.06 -7.00
N ARG A 21 11.64 17.02 -6.43
CA ARG A 21 10.39 16.71 -5.73
C ARG A 21 9.33 16.16 -6.67
N ALA A 22 9.20 16.70 -7.88
CA ALA A 22 8.26 16.19 -8.87
C ALA A 22 8.63 14.77 -9.32
N ASP A 23 9.90 14.52 -9.63
CA ASP A 23 10.38 13.20 -10.02
C ASP A 23 10.19 12.18 -8.88
N MET A 24 10.45 12.58 -7.63
CA MET A 24 10.24 11.75 -6.45
C MET A 24 8.76 11.45 -6.20
N ALA A 25 7.85 12.40 -6.44
CA ALA A 25 6.41 12.18 -6.34
C ALA A 25 5.96 11.06 -7.29
N TYR A 26 6.34 11.14 -8.57
CA TYR A 26 6.03 10.09 -9.53
C TYR A 26 6.67 8.75 -9.18
N PHE A 27 7.92 8.76 -8.69
CA PHE A 27 8.62 7.54 -8.28
C PHE A 27 7.89 6.82 -7.13
N LEU A 28 7.46 7.57 -6.10
CA LEU A 28 6.70 7.02 -4.99
C LEU A 28 5.30 6.56 -5.41
N ASP A 29 4.66 7.28 -6.32
CA ASP A 29 3.35 6.89 -6.84
C ASP A 29 3.41 5.59 -7.63
N LEU A 30 4.49 5.35 -8.38
CA LEU A 30 4.72 4.08 -9.07
C LEU A 30 4.90 2.92 -8.09
N ASP A 31 5.57 3.15 -6.96
CA ASP A 31 5.72 2.13 -5.91
C ASP A 31 4.37 1.83 -5.23
N LEU A 32 3.54 2.84 -5.02
CA LEU A 32 2.21 2.72 -4.41
C LEU A 32 1.10 2.37 -5.41
N GLN A 33 1.38 2.26 -6.70
CA GLN A 33 0.34 2.09 -7.73
C GLN A 33 -0.49 0.81 -7.53
N ILE A 34 0.11 -0.21 -6.92
CA ILE A 34 -0.55 -1.49 -6.67
C ILE A 34 -1.78 -1.33 -5.77
N LEU A 35 -1.80 -0.33 -4.87
CA LEU A 35 -2.92 -0.08 -3.98
C LEU A 35 -4.20 0.21 -4.77
N GLY A 36 -4.10 1.03 -5.83
CA GLY A 36 -5.21 1.41 -6.70
C GLY A 36 -5.43 0.52 -7.91
N ALA A 37 -4.81 -0.67 -7.95
CA ALA A 37 -5.06 -1.65 -8.99
C ALA A 37 -6.51 -2.18 -8.94
N GLU A 38 -6.92 -2.85 -10.02
CA GLU A 38 -8.17 -3.61 -10.03
C GLU A 38 -8.25 -4.57 -8.82
N ALA A 39 -9.43 -4.69 -8.24
CA ALA A 39 -9.63 -5.41 -6.97
C ALA A 39 -9.04 -6.83 -6.98
N ALA A 40 -9.25 -7.58 -8.06
CA ALA A 40 -8.70 -8.93 -8.21
C ALA A 40 -7.15 -8.95 -8.24
N ARG A 41 -6.52 -7.95 -8.87
CA ARG A 41 -5.06 -7.82 -8.90
C ARG A 41 -4.50 -7.44 -7.53
N PHE A 42 -5.17 -6.55 -6.81
CA PHE A 42 -4.81 -6.20 -5.44
C PHE A 42 -4.95 -7.39 -4.48
N ASP A 43 -6.04 -8.16 -4.57
CA ASP A 43 -6.25 -9.36 -3.74
C ASP A 43 -5.20 -10.44 -4.04
N ALA A 44 -4.80 -10.62 -5.31
CA ALA A 44 -3.71 -11.52 -5.68
C ALA A 44 -2.35 -11.06 -5.13
N TYR A 45 -2.11 -9.74 -5.11
CA TYR A 45 -0.94 -9.14 -4.47
C TYR A 45 -0.94 -9.40 -2.95
N GLU A 46 -2.06 -9.18 -2.25
CA GLU A 46 -2.16 -9.48 -0.81
C GLU A 46 -1.90 -10.95 -0.51
N ALA A 47 -2.41 -11.87 -1.33
CA ALA A 47 -2.14 -13.30 -1.18
C ALA A 47 -0.66 -13.64 -1.42
N ALA A 48 0.00 -13.00 -2.40
CA ALA A 48 1.44 -13.17 -2.62
C ALA A 48 2.26 -12.67 -1.42
N VAL A 49 1.89 -11.50 -0.88
CA VAL A 49 2.48 -10.93 0.33
C VAL A 49 2.28 -11.87 1.53
N ARG A 50 1.08 -12.44 1.73
CA ARG A 50 0.86 -13.45 2.79
C ARG A 50 1.78 -14.66 2.64
N ARG A 51 2.02 -15.14 1.41
CA ARG A 51 2.90 -16.29 1.13
C ARG A 51 4.37 -15.99 1.43
N GLU A 52 4.85 -14.80 1.09
CA GLU A 52 6.22 -14.37 1.38
C GLU A 52 6.50 -14.39 2.90
N TYR A 53 5.51 -13.99 3.69
CA TYR A 53 5.55 -14.00 5.15
C TYR A 53 4.91 -15.26 5.76
N ALA A 54 4.86 -16.38 5.04
CA ALA A 54 4.32 -17.66 5.54
C ALA A 54 4.98 -18.13 6.84
N HIS A 55 6.26 -17.76 7.05
CA HIS A 55 7.02 -18.06 8.27
C HIS A 55 6.58 -17.26 9.50
N VAL A 56 5.79 -16.18 9.32
CA VAL A 56 5.24 -15.38 10.43
C VAL A 56 3.93 -16.02 10.92
N PRO A 57 3.78 -16.25 12.24
CA PRO A 57 2.53 -16.78 12.81
C PRO A 57 1.31 -15.92 12.44
N GLU A 58 0.18 -16.56 12.16
CA GLU A 58 -1.01 -15.91 11.60
C GLU A 58 -1.48 -14.70 12.43
N ALA A 59 -1.54 -14.82 13.76
CA ALA A 59 -1.94 -13.71 14.62
C ALA A 59 -1.00 -12.50 14.51
N ALA A 60 0.31 -12.74 14.52
CA ALA A 60 1.32 -11.68 14.39
C ALA A 60 1.29 -11.06 12.98
N TRP A 61 1.10 -11.89 11.94
CA TRP A 61 0.94 -11.44 10.56
C TRP A 61 -0.24 -10.47 10.42
N ARG A 62 -1.42 -10.88 10.91
CA ARG A 62 -2.65 -10.08 10.80
C ARG A 62 -2.49 -8.73 11.48
N ILE A 63 -1.95 -8.69 12.71
CA ILE A 63 -1.67 -7.45 13.44
C ILE A 63 -0.70 -6.56 12.65
N GLY A 64 0.43 -7.12 12.21
CA GLY A 64 1.46 -6.38 11.48
C GLY A 64 0.96 -5.82 10.15
N ARG A 65 0.28 -6.64 9.35
CA ARG A 65 -0.29 -6.22 8.06
C ARG A 65 -1.38 -5.17 8.24
N ALA A 66 -2.30 -5.36 9.19
CA ALA A 66 -3.34 -4.39 9.49
C ALA A 66 -2.74 -3.03 9.87
N ALA A 67 -1.70 -3.01 10.71
CA ALA A 67 -1.00 -1.77 11.08
C ALA A 67 -0.36 -1.06 9.87
N VAL A 68 0.19 -1.80 8.90
CA VAL A 68 0.71 -1.22 7.65
C VAL A 68 -0.42 -0.59 6.83
N LEU A 69 -1.53 -1.30 6.61
CA LEU A 69 -2.65 -0.77 5.83
C LEU A 69 -3.29 0.44 6.50
N GLN A 70 -3.47 0.43 7.83
CA GLN A 70 -3.99 1.55 8.61
C GLN A 70 -3.16 2.82 8.43
N ARG A 71 -1.82 2.70 8.38
CA ARG A 71 -0.93 3.85 8.14
C ARG A 71 -1.16 4.49 6.77
N PHE A 72 -1.48 3.71 5.75
CA PHE A 72 -1.82 4.26 4.43
C PHE A 72 -3.21 4.89 4.44
N THR A 73 -4.22 4.22 5.00
CA THR A 73 -5.59 4.74 5.08
C THR A 73 -5.67 6.06 5.86
N ALA A 74 -4.83 6.24 6.88
CA ALA A 74 -4.75 7.47 7.67
C ALA A 74 -4.17 8.68 6.90
N ARG A 75 -3.59 8.47 5.70
CA ARG A 75 -3.06 9.57 4.90
C ARG A 75 -4.21 10.36 4.26
N PRO A 76 -4.16 11.71 4.29
CA PRO A 76 -5.16 12.54 3.62
C PRO A 76 -5.13 12.32 2.11
N ARG A 77 -3.96 11.98 1.56
CA ARG A 77 -3.76 11.65 0.15
C ARG A 77 -2.80 10.46 0.01
N LEU A 78 -3.12 9.49 -0.84
CA LEU A 78 -2.29 8.29 -1.04
C LEU A 78 -1.21 8.50 -2.09
N TYR A 79 -1.58 9.22 -3.16
CA TYR A 79 -0.70 9.50 -4.30
C TYR A 79 -0.29 10.97 -4.31
N PHE A 80 0.97 11.26 -4.57
CA PHE A 80 1.53 12.61 -4.55
C PHE A 80 1.17 13.42 -5.80
N SER A 81 1.14 12.78 -6.97
CA SER A 81 0.81 13.42 -8.24
C SER A 81 -0.70 13.43 -8.51
N ASP A 82 -1.19 14.47 -9.18
CA ASP A 82 -2.62 14.58 -9.54
C ASP A 82 -3.05 13.47 -10.49
N LEU A 83 -2.18 13.11 -11.44
CA LEU A 83 -2.41 12.01 -12.38
C LEU A 83 -2.76 10.69 -11.68
N PHE A 84 -2.02 10.31 -10.64
CA PHE A 84 -2.26 9.06 -9.91
C PHE A 84 -3.44 9.20 -8.95
N ALA A 85 -3.54 10.34 -8.25
CA ALA A 85 -4.64 10.57 -7.33
C ALA A 85 -6.01 10.48 -8.03
N GLU A 86 -6.18 11.17 -9.16
CA GLU A 86 -7.43 11.18 -9.94
C GLU A 86 -7.80 9.77 -10.46
N ARG A 87 -6.81 8.96 -10.82
CA ARG A 87 -7.06 7.64 -11.46
C ARG A 87 -7.17 6.49 -10.48
N LEU A 88 -6.46 6.55 -9.36
CA LEU A 88 -6.20 5.40 -8.51
C LEU A 88 -6.70 5.57 -7.08
N GLU A 89 -6.86 6.80 -6.57
CA GLU A 89 -7.07 7.01 -5.14
C GLU A 89 -8.35 6.39 -4.60
N GLU A 90 -9.47 6.53 -5.32
CA GLU A 90 -10.75 5.94 -4.91
C GLU A 90 -10.65 4.40 -4.81
N ARG A 91 -10.12 3.76 -5.86
CA ARG A 91 -9.89 2.31 -5.87
C ARG A 91 -8.92 1.87 -4.78
N ALA A 92 -7.86 2.64 -4.56
CA ALA A 92 -6.88 2.36 -3.51
C ALA A 92 -7.52 2.37 -2.13
N ARG A 93 -8.34 3.38 -1.83
CA ARG A 93 -9.06 3.45 -0.54
C ARG A 93 -10.03 2.28 -0.37
N ALA A 94 -10.77 1.91 -1.42
CA ALA A 94 -11.68 0.76 -1.37
C ALA A 94 -10.94 -0.57 -1.14
N ASN A 95 -9.80 -0.77 -1.81
CA ASN A 95 -8.96 -1.95 -1.65
C ASN A 95 -8.36 -2.05 -0.24
N LEU A 96 -7.79 -0.95 0.27
CA LEU A 96 -7.23 -0.88 1.62
C LEU A 96 -8.30 -1.15 2.69
N ALA A 97 -9.48 -0.56 2.57
CA ALA A 97 -10.59 -0.79 3.49
C ALA A 97 -11.04 -2.25 3.49
N ARG A 98 -11.20 -2.86 2.31
CA ARG A 98 -11.58 -4.27 2.17
C ARG A 98 -10.54 -5.20 2.80
N SER A 99 -9.25 -5.00 2.51
CA SER A 99 -8.20 -5.84 3.10
C SER A 99 -8.11 -5.65 4.62
N LEU A 100 -8.23 -4.41 5.11
CA LEU A 100 -8.22 -4.15 6.54
C LEU A 100 -9.37 -4.85 7.27
N ALA A 101 -10.60 -4.80 6.72
CA ALA A 101 -11.75 -5.51 7.27
C ALA A 101 -11.50 -7.02 7.36
N LYS A 102 -10.99 -7.65 6.28
CA LYS A 102 -10.62 -9.08 6.26
C LYS A 102 -9.61 -9.44 7.36
N LEU A 103 -8.67 -8.54 7.66
CA LEU A 103 -7.63 -8.74 8.69
C LEU A 103 -8.13 -8.51 10.12
N THR A 104 -9.15 -7.67 10.34
CA THR A 104 -9.69 -7.40 11.67
C THR A 104 -10.89 -8.27 12.04
N GLU A 105 -11.71 -8.66 11.06
CA GLU A 105 -12.98 -9.36 11.30
C GLU A 105 -12.83 -10.90 11.34
N GLY A 106 -11.64 -11.42 11.04
CA GLY A 106 -11.37 -12.86 11.17
C GLY A 106 -12.05 -13.69 10.09
N GLU A 107 -11.84 -13.38 8.81
CA GLU A 107 -12.30 -14.29 7.76
C GLU A 107 -11.45 -15.60 7.82
N PRO A 108 -12.08 -16.78 7.98
CA PRO A 108 -11.34 -18.04 8.08
C PRO A 108 -10.58 -18.32 6.77
N PRO A 109 -9.42 -18.99 6.82
CA PRO A 109 -8.65 -19.31 5.63
C PRO A 109 -9.53 -20.09 4.64
N GLN A 110 -9.65 -19.58 3.41
CA GLN A 110 -10.28 -20.33 2.34
C GLN A 110 -9.45 -21.60 2.11
N ALA A 111 -10.06 -22.75 2.42
CA ALA A 111 -9.46 -24.05 2.19
C ALA A 111 -9.08 -24.15 0.71
N SER A 112 -7.79 -24.39 0.45
CA SER A 112 -7.33 -24.79 -0.87
C SER A 112 -7.85 -26.20 -1.13
N VAL A 113 -8.60 -26.37 -2.21
CA VAL A 113 -8.92 -27.66 -2.83
C VAL A 113 -7.70 -28.20 -3.55
#